data_AF-A0A7X8MMV8-F1
#
_entry.id   AF-A0A7X8MMV8-F1
#
_cell.length_a   1.000
_cell.length_b   1.000
_cell.length_c   1.000
_cell.angle_alpha   90.00
_cell.angle_beta   90.00
_cell.angle_gamma   90.00
#
_symmetry.space_group_name_H-M   'P 1'
#
loop_
_entity.id
_entity.type
_entity.pdbx_description
1 polymer ?
#
loop_
_entity_poly.entity_id
_entity_poly.type
_entity_poly.pdbx_seq_one_letter_code
_entity_poly.pdbx_strand_id
1 'polypeptide(L)'
;MTYAELMSKIKKGEPLTPEEASELDKLSRPAERFNEVSAKAQKLESELKAKEKELEQLNAQMLDEAQKLQDEVQRQLAELSGKVETLSAEKNSLLSERDDALKSLKVRDLAVNNPTGAHFADPEYLKYLLNKEKVDLDNEEQVKSTMLSLKEKYPELFRVPAKGGSGAGAGNVATQPKPATKPVKDWTDADKAKFIREGGTVEQFQALIKTEA
;
A
#
# COMPACT_ATOMS: atom_id res chain seq x y z
N MET A 1 -72.38 -27.31 -24.23
CA MET A 1 -72.68 -26.06 -24.99
C MET A 1 -72.31 -24.85 -24.14
N THR A 2 -72.13 -23.66 -24.70
CA THR A 2 -71.99 -22.43 -23.88
C THR A 2 -73.34 -22.02 -23.27
N TYR A 3 -73.33 -21.27 -22.16
CA TYR A 3 -74.58 -20.75 -21.56
C TYR A 3 -75.42 -19.94 -22.57
N ALA A 4 -74.76 -19.19 -23.45
CA ALA A 4 -75.40 -18.42 -24.51
C ALA A 4 -76.12 -19.31 -25.54
N GLU A 5 -75.53 -20.46 -25.89
CA GLU A 5 -76.13 -21.44 -26.82
C GLU A 5 -77.34 -22.15 -26.20
N LEU A 6 -77.24 -22.56 -24.93
CA LEU A 6 -78.35 -23.17 -24.18
C LEU A 6 -79.53 -22.20 -24.05
N MET A 7 -79.26 -20.94 -23.69
CA MET A 7 -80.29 -19.89 -23.62
C MET A 7 -80.90 -19.55 -24.99
N SER A 8 -80.13 -19.69 -26.08
CA SER A 8 -80.62 -19.50 -27.45
C SER A 8 -81.59 -20.60 -27.87
N LYS A 9 -81.31 -21.87 -27.54
CA LYS A 9 -82.24 -23.00 -27.75
C LYS A 9 -83.55 -22.83 -26.99
N ILE A 10 -83.47 -22.43 -25.72
CA ILE A 10 -84.65 -22.14 -24.88
C ILE A 10 -85.50 -21.03 -25.51
N LYS A 11 -84.87 -19.95 -26.00
CA LYS A 11 -85.56 -18.84 -26.68
C LYS A 11 -86.21 -19.25 -28.00
N LYS A 12 -85.66 -20.25 -28.69
CA LYS A 12 -86.22 -20.81 -29.94
C LYS A 12 -87.31 -21.87 -29.69
N GLY A 13 -87.54 -22.26 -28.44
CA GLY A 13 -88.55 -23.27 -28.08
C GLY A 13 -88.11 -24.71 -28.34
N GLU A 14 -86.81 -24.95 -28.52
CA GLU A 14 -86.27 -26.30 -28.71
C GLU A 14 -86.16 -27.05 -27.37
N PRO A 15 -86.55 -28.33 -27.28
CA PRO A 15 -86.41 -29.11 -26.05
C PRO A 15 -84.93 -29.37 -25.75
N LEU A 16 -84.53 -29.15 -24.49
CA LEU A 16 -83.20 -29.48 -23.99
C LEU A 16 -83.10 -30.99 -23.76
N THR A 17 -81.95 -31.59 -24.09
CA THR A 17 -81.65 -32.97 -23.67
C THR A 17 -81.41 -33.02 -22.14
N PRO A 18 -81.50 -34.21 -21.51
CA PRO A 18 -81.20 -34.36 -20.09
C PRO A 18 -79.79 -33.89 -19.69
N GLU A 19 -78.79 -34.08 -20.56
CA GLU A 19 -77.44 -33.54 -20.32
C GLU A 19 -77.41 -32.01 -20.42
N GLU A 20 -78.08 -31.42 -21.41
CA GLU A 20 -78.16 -29.97 -21.60
C GLU A 20 -78.90 -29.27 -20.45
N ALA A 21 -79.95 -29.91 -19.90
CA ALA A 21 -80.66 -29.42 -18.71
C ALA A 21 -79.77 -29.48 -17.45
N SER A 22 -78.97 -30.55 -17.29
CA SER A 22 -78.01 -30.68 -16.19
C SER A 22 -76.86 -29.66 -16.29
N GLU A 23 -76.36 -29.41 -17.50
CA GLU A 23 -75.37 -28.35 -17.76
C GLU A 23 -75.96 -26.98 -17.42
N LEU A 24 -77.18 -26.69 -17.85
CA LEU A 24 -77.86 -25.43 -17.55
C LEU A 24 -78.03 -25.22 -16.04
N ASP A 25 -78.45 -26.23 -15.29
CA ASP A 25 -78.57 -26.15 -13.82
C ASP A 25 -77.22 -25.82 -13.16
N LYS A 26 -76.14 -26.49 -13.57
CA LYS A 26 -74.78 -26.23 -13.07
C LYS A 26 -74.28 -24.82 -13.42
N LEU A 27 -74.62 -24.31 -14.60
CA LEU A 27 -74.23 -22.97 -15.06
C LEU A 27 -75.12 -21.86 -14.47
N SER A 28 -76.36 -22.18 -14.11
CA SER A 28 -77.39 -21.28 -13.60
C SER A 28 -77.51 -21.30 -12.07
N ARG A 29 -76.53 -21.84 -11.33
CA ARG A 29 -76.42 -21.71 -9.87
C ARG A 29 -75.54 -20.51 -9.48
N PRO A 30 -76.08 -19.27 -9.42
CA PRO A 30 -75.31 -18.09 -9.05
C PRO A 30 -74.79 -18.13 -7.61
N ALA A 31 -75.52 -18.76 -6.67
CA ALA A 31 -75.12 -18.78 -5.26
C ALA A 31 -73.83 -19.57 -5.00
N GLU A 32 -73.69 -20.77 -5.60
CA GLU A 32 -72.49 -21.60 -5.45
C GLU A 32 -71.26 -20.96 -6.12
N ARG A 33 -71.42 -20.41 -7.33
CA ARG A 33 -70.35 -19.69 -8.03
C ARG A 33 -69.92 -18.41 -7.32
N PHE A 34 -70.86 -17.66 -6.76
CA PHE A 34 -70.56 -16.45 -5.99
C PHE A 34 -69.76 -16.79 -4.73
N ASN A 35 -70.11 -17.87 -4.04
CA ASN A 35 -69.39 -18.32 -2.84
C ASN A 35 -67.96 -18.79 -3.19
N GLU A 36 -67.76 -19.53 -4.27
CA GLU A 36 -66.42 -19.94 -4.72
C GLU A 36 -65.53 -18.77 -5.14
N VAL A 37 -66.09 -17.80 -5.87
CA VAL A 37 -65.36 -16.60 -6.29
C VAL A 37 -65.04 -15.73 -5.08
N SER A 38 -65.97 -15.57 -4.13
CA SER A 38 -65.76 -14.82 -2.89
C SER A 38 -64.67 -15.48 -2.02
N ALA A 39 -64.69 -16.80 -1.87
CA ALA A 39 -63.66 -17.54 -1.14
C ALA A 39 -62.28 -17.42 -1.82
N LYS A 40 -62.21 -17.48 -3.15
CA LYS A 40 -60.96 -17.24 -3.90
C LYS A 40 -60.47 -15.80 -3.75
N ALA A 41 -61.37 -14.82 -3.78
CA ALA A 41 -61.03 -13.41 -3.61
C ALA A 41 -60.43 -13.15 -2.23
N GLN A 42 -61.05 -13.67 -1.16
CA GLN A 42 -60.51 -13.58 0.20
C GLN A 42 -59.15 -14.26 0.33
N LYS A 43 -58.96 -15.42 -0.30
CA LYS A 43 -57.68 -16.12 -0.29
C LYS A 43 -56.60 -15.31 -1.01
N LEU A 44 -56.87 -14.81 -2.21
CA LEU A 44 -55.93 -13.98 -2.96
C LEU A 44 -55.60 -12.68 -2.21
N GLU A 45 -56.57 -12.03 -1.57
CA GLU A 45 -56.34 -10.83 -0.77
C GLU A 45 -55.45 -11.11 0.46
N SER A 46 -55.61 -12.28 1.08
CA SER A 46 -54.73 -12.72 2.18
C SER A 46 -53.30 -13.02 1.71
N GLU A 47 -53.16 -13.65 0.55
CA GLU A 47 -51.85 -13.93 -0.07
C GLU A 47 -51.15 -12.64 -0.50
N LEU A 48 -51.90 -11.67 -1.03
CA LEU A 48 -51.40 -10.36 -1.43
C LEU A 48 -50.86 -9.60 -0.22
N LYS A 49 -51.62 -9.52 0.89
CA LYS A 49 -51.13 -8.92 2.14
C LYS A 49 -49.90 -9.61 2.71
N ALA A 50 -49.83 -10.93 2.62
CA ALA A 50 -48.66 -11.67 3.08
C ALA A 50 -47.42 -11.33 2.24
N LYS A 51 -47.58 -11.23 0.92
CA LYS A 51 -46.51 -10.86 0.00
C LYS A 51 -46.07 -9.40 0.12
N GLU A 52 -46.99 -8.48 0.35
CA GLU A 52 -46.67 -7.07 0.65
C GLU A 52 -45.82 -6.96 1.92
N LYS A 53 -46.19 -7.67 2.98
CA LYS A 53 -45.42 -7.69 4.23
C LYS A 53 -44.03 -8.29 4.05
N GLU A 54 -43.90 -9.36 3.26
CA GLU A 54 -42.61 -9.97 2.93
C GLU A 54 -41.71 -9.00 2.14
N LEU A 55 -42.29 -8.25 1.19
CA LEU A 55 -41.57 -7.21 0.45
C LEU A 55 -41.13 -6.05 1.33
N GLU A 56 -41.98 -5.57 2.25
CA GLU A 56 -41.61 -4.51 3.19
C GLU A 56 -40.45 -4.95 4.09
N GLN A 57 -40.49 -6.18 4.60
CA GLN A 57 -39.42 -6.73 5.43
C GLN A 57 -38.11 -6.88 4.65
N LEU A 58 -38.18 -7.39 3.42
CA LEU A 58 -37.01 -7.55 2.56
C LEU A 58 -36.40 -6.18 2.21
N ASN A 59 -37.22 -5.19 1.87
CA ASN A 59 -36.77 -3.83 1.60
C ASN A 59 -36.11 -3.20 2.84
N ALA A 60 -36.68 -3.38 4.02
CA ALA A 60 -36.09 -2.87 5.26
C ALA A 60 -34.73 -3.52 5.56
N GLN A 61 -34.61 -4.84 5.36
CA GLN A 61 -33.34 -5.57 5.51
C GLN A 61 -32.29 -5.10 4.50
N MET A 62 -32.67 -4.95 3.23
CA MET A 62 -31.76 -4.45 2.20
C MET A 62 -31.26 -3.04 2.51
N LEU A 63 -32.12 -2.16 3.04
CA LEU A 63 -31.72 -0.81 3.40
C LEU A 63 -30.72 -0.80 4.57
N ASP A 64 -30.96 -1.63 5.60
CA ASP A 64 -30.09 -1.76 6.76
C ASP A 64 -28.72 -2.38 6.41
N GLU A 65 -28.71 -3.42 5.57
CA GLU A 65 -27.47 -4.03 5.07
C GLU A 65 -26.68 -3.05 4.18
N ALA A 66 -27.36 -2.32 3.30
CA ALA A 66 -26.71 -1.31 2.47
C ALA A 66 -26.07 -0.20 3.33
N GLN A 67 -26.77 0.27 4.37
CA GLN A 67 -26.24 1.27 5.29
C GLN A 67 -25.02 0.74 6.05
N LYS A 68 -25.08 -0.48 6.59
CA LYS A 68 -23.95 -1.11 7.29
C LYS A 68 -22.73 -1.28 6.39
N LEU A 69 -22.94 -1.68 5.14
CA LEU A 69 -21.86 -1.82 4.16
C LEU A 69 -21.24 -0.46 3.85
N GLN A 70 -22.07 0.57 3.68
CA GLN A 70 -21.61 1.93 3.45
C GLN A 70 -20.77 2.46 4.63
N ASP A 71 -21.23 2.26 5.86
CA ASP A 71 -20.54 2.68 7.06
C ASP A 71 -19.18 1.95 7.23
N GLU A 72 -19.13 0.65 6.96
CA GLU A 72 -17.88 -0.13 7.01
C GLU A 72 -16.89 0.34 5.93
N VAL A 73 -17.36 0.59 4.70
CA VAL A 73 -16.52 1.13 3.63
C VAL A 73 -15.98 2.51 4.00
N GLN A 74 -16.80 3.39 4.57
CA GLN A 74 -16.35 4.70 5.04
C GLN A 74 -15.31 4.57 6.16
N ARG A 75 -15.50 3.62 7.09
CA ARG A 75 -14.54 3.36 8.16
C ARG A 75 -13.19 2.89 7.61
N GLN A 76 -13.20 1.93 6.68
CA GLN A 76 -11.99 1.42 6.05
C GLN A 76 -11.28 2.49 5.23
N LEU A 77 -12.02 3.34 4.51
CA LEU A 77 -11.46 4.47 3.79
C LEU A 77 -10.78 5.47 4.73
N ALA A 78 -11.41 5.81 5.85
CA ALA A 78 -10.82 6.71 6.84
C ALA A 78 -9.53 6.13 7.45
N GLU A 79 -9.53 4.84 7.79
CA GLU A 79 -8.35 4.16 8.32
C GLU A 79 -7.20 4.12 7.30
N LEU A 80 -7.49 3.77 6.04
CA LEU A 80 -6.51 3.75 4.96
C LEU A 80 -5.96 5.16 4.68
N SER A 81 -6.80 6.18 4.67
CA SER A 81 -6.37 7.57 4.48
C SER A 81 -5.38 7.99 5.57
N GLY A 82 -5.67 7.70 6.84
CA GLY A 82 -4.77 8.01 7.95
C GLY A 82 -3.44 7.26 7.88
N LYS A 83 -3.46 5.98 7.45
CA LYS A 83 -2.23 5.21 7.21
C LYS A 83 -1.40 5.80 6.08
N VAL A 84 -2.04 6.24 4.98
CA VAL A 84 -1.34 6.86 3.85
C VAL A 84 -0.66 8.16 4.29
N GLU A 85 -1.34 9.02 5.04
CA GLU A 85 -0.74 10.26 5.57
C GLU A 85 0.46 9.97 6.47
N THR A 86 0.32 9.02 7.39
CA THR A 86 1.39 8.62 8.31
C THR A 86 2.60 8.08 7.55
N LEU A 87 2.39 7.13 6.64
CA LEU A 87 3.46 6.55 5.83
C LEU A 87 4.12 7.56 4.90
N SER A 88 3.37 8.54 4.38
CA SER A 88 3.94 9.64 3.58
C SER A 88 4.85 10.52 4.43
N ALA A 89 4.43 10.86 5.65
CA ALA A 89 5.24 11.64 6.58
C ALA A 89 6.53 10.90 6.99
N GLU A 90 6.41 9.63 7.34
CA GLU A 90 7.56 8.76 7.67
C GLU A 90 8.53 8.64 6.50
N LYS A 91 8.01 8.39 5.29
CA LYS A 91 8.84 8.33 4.08
C LYS A 91 9.61 9.63 3.85
N ASN A 92 8.96 10.78 4.00
CA ASN A 92 9.61 12.08 3.82
C ASN A 92 10.69 12.34 4.89
N SER A 93 10.43 11.97 6.15
CA SER A 93 11.42 12.05 7.22
C SER A 93 12.64 11.18 6.91
N LEU A 94 12.43 9.91 6.55
CA LEU A 94 13.49 8.98 6.23
C LEU A 94 14.30 9.40 4.98
N LEU A 95 13.65 9.98 3.97
CA LEU A 95 14.35 10.54 2.81
C LEU A 95 15.25 11.71 3.22
N SER A 96 14.73 12.62 4.06
CA SER A 96 15.52 13.73 4.59
C SER A 96 16.70 13.25 5.42
N GLU A 97 16.50 12.29 6.32
CA GLU A 97 17.58 11.70 7.14
C GLU A 97 18.64 11.03 6.27
N ARG A 98 18.22 10.30 5.23
CA ARG A 98 19.12 9.67 4.27
C ARG A 98 19.94 10.70 3.50
N ASP A 99 19.32 11.76 3.01
CA ASP A 99 20.01 12.84 2.31
C ASP A 99 21.01 13.56 3.23
N ASP A 100 20.63 13.81 4.49
CA ASP A 100 21.50 14.43 5.48
C ASP A 100 22.68 13.55 5.87
N ALA A 101 22.47 12.23 5.99
CA ALA A 101 23.52 11.25 6.22
C ALA A 101 24.50 11.17 5.05
N LEU A 102 24.00 11.09 3.81
CA LEU A 102 24.83 11.10 2.60
C LEU A 102 25.66 12.38 2.51
N LYS A 103 25.05 13.54 2.80
CA LYS A 103 25.75 14.81 2.85
C LYS A 103 26.87 14.79 3.89
N SER A 104 26.58 14.27 5.08
CA SER A 104 27.56 14.18 6.17
C SER A 104 28.74 13.26 5.81
N LEU A 105 28.49 12.17 5.07
CA LEU A 105 29.55 11.30 4.55
C LEU A 105 30.43 12.02 3.52
N LYS A 106 29.82 12.72 2.55
CA LYS A 106 30.57 13.54 1.57
C LYS A 106 31.42 14.61 2.26
N VAL A 107 30.87 15.29 3.27
CA VAL A 107 31.60 16.31 4.03
C VAL A 107 32.75 15.72 4.83
N ARG A 108 32.58 14.54 5.45
CA ARG A 108 33.67 13.85 6.15
C ARG A 108 34.79 13.45 5.20
N ASP A 109 34.45 12.98 4.00
CA ASP A 109 35.45 12.71 2.97
C ASP A 109 36.17 14.00 2.54
N LEU A 110 35.44 15.08 2.24
CA LEU A 110 36.02 16.38 1.90
C LEU A 110 36.90 16.95 3.02
N ALA A 111 36.55 16.75 4.29
CA ALA A 111 37.37 17.21 5.39
C ALA A 111 38.80 16.62 5.32
N VAL A 112 38.96 15.40 4.79
CA VAL A 112 40.26 14.73 4.66
C VAL A 112 40.85 14.91 3.26
N ASN A 113 40.04 14.67 2.23
CA ASN A 113 40.43 14.53 0.83
C ASN A 113 40.04 15.76 -0.03
N ASN A 114 40.20 16.98 0.51
CA ASN A 114 39.93 18.20 -0.25
C ASN A 114 41.14 18.66 -1.10
N PRO A 115 40.90 19.49 -2.14
CA PRO A 115 41.94 19.99 -3.03
C PRO A 115 42.99 20.91 -2.39
N THR A 116 42.87 21.27 -1.11
CA THR A 116 43.86 22.12 -0.43
C THR A 116 45.06 21.35 0.11
N GLY A 117 44.99 20.01 0.13
CA GLY A 117 46.01 19.12 0.67
C GLY A 117 46.15 19.14 2.20
N ALA A 118 45.27 19.84 2.90
CA ALA A 118 45.22 19.89 4.36
C ALA A 118 43.91 19.29 4.88
N HIS A 119 43.91 18.72 6.08
CA HIS A 119 42.72 18.17 6.72
C HIS A 119 41.96 19.26 7.46
N PHE A 120 40.66 19.37 7.24
CA PHE A 120 39.77 20.21 8.02
C PHE A 120 39.51 19.56 9.39
N ALA A 121 39.71 20.31 10.47
CA ALA A 121 39.76 19.78 11.83
C ALA A 121 38.41 19.24 12.35
N ASP A 122 37.29 19.86 11.95
CA ASP A 122 35.93 19.52 12.39
C ASP A 122 34.97 19.37 11.19
N PRO A 123 34.62 18.14 10.80
CA PRO A 123 33.68 17.89 9.71
C PRO A 123 32.27 18.47 9.92
N GLU A 124 31.77 18.56 11.15
CA GLU A 124 30.43 19.11 11.42
C GLU A 124 30.43 20.64 11.25
N TYR A 125 31.50 21.29 11.69
CA TYR A 125 31.68 22.71 11.43
C TYR A 125 31.91 23.00 9.93
N LEU A 126 32.62 22.12 9.22
CA LEU A 126 32.70 22.19 7.76
C LEU A 126 31.32 22.06 7.11
N LYS A 127 30.48 21.12 7.56
CA LYS A 127 29.09 20.96 7.08
C LYS A 127 28.31 22.26 7.27
N TYR A 128 28.44 22.90 8.43
CA TYR A 128 27.81 24.19 8.71
C TYR A 128 28.26 25.29 7.74
N LEU A 129 29.57 25.43 7.51
CA LEU A 129 30.12 26.45 6.60
C LEU A 129 29.68 26.24 5.15
N LEU A 130 29.74 25.00 4.65
CA LEU A 130 29.30 24.65 3.30
C LEU A 130 27.78 24.87 3.11
N ASN A 131 26.98 24.60 4.14
CA ASN A 131 25.55 24.92 4.14
C ASN A 131 25.28 26.43 4.12
N LYS A 132 26.03 27.19 4.93
CA LYS A 132 25.91 28.66 5.01
C LYS A 132 26.23 29.32 3.66
N GLU A 133 27.24 28.82 2.96
CA GLU A 133 27.65 29.30 1.63
C GLU A 133 26.84 28.64 0.49
N LYS A 134 25.88 27.76 0.81
CA LYS A 134 25.03 27.02 -0.13
C LYS A 134 25.83 26.34 -1.24
N VAL A 135 26.92 25.69 -0.86
CA VAL A 135 27.79 24.96 -1.78
C VAL A 135 27.09 23.71 -2.29
N ASP A 136 27.08 23.53 -3.61
CA ASP A 136 26.71 22.27 -4.23
C ASP A 136 27.90 21.30 -4.13
N LEU A 137 27.71 20.20 -3.38
CA LEU A 137 28.77 19.21 -3.17
C LEU A 137 29.03 18.34 -4.40
N ASP A 138 28.16 18.39 -5.40
CA ASP A 138 28.35 17.70 -6.68
C ASP A 138 29.08 18.58 -7.71
N ASN A 139 29.32 19.86 -7.38
CA ASN A 139 30.09 20.78 -8.21
C ASN A 139 31.54 20.89 -7.69
N GLU A 140 32.44 20.14 -8.32
CA GLU A 140 33.86 20.08 -7.93
C GLU A 140 34.56 21.45 -7.96
N GLU A 141 34.24 22.32 -8.92
CA GLU A 141 34.84 23.65 -9.03
C GLU A 141 34.40 24.56 -7.88
N GLN A 142 33.11 24.52 -7.55
CA GLN A 142 32.55 25.28 -6.44
C GLN A 142 33.11 24.79 -5.10
N VAL A 143 33.19 23.48 -4.90
CA VAL A 143 33.82 22.87 -3.73
C VAL A 143 35.28 23.30 -3.62
N LYS A 144 36.04 23.23 -4.71
CA LYS A 144 37.46 23.64 -4.73
C LYS A 144 37.66 25.11 -4.39
N SER A 145 36.90 25.99 -5.05
CA SER A 145 36.95 27.44 -4.79
C SER A 145 36.62 27.75 -3.33
N THR A 146 35.57 27.13 -2.80
CA THR A 146 35.14 27.32 -1.41
C THR A 146 36.18 26.82 -0.42
N MET A 147 36.72 25.61 -0.61
CA MET A 147 37.73 25.04 0.28
C MET A 147 39.01 25.88 0.32
N LEU A 148 39.44 26.44 -0.81
CA LEU A 148 40.58 27.36 -0.85
C LEU A 148 40.27 28.66 -0.08
N SER A 149 39.09 29.26 -0.29
CA SER A 149 38.68 30.46 0.44
C SER A 149 38.59 30.21 1.95
N LEU A 150 38.07 29.06 2.37
CA LEU A 150 38.00 28.68 3.78
C LEU A 150 39.40 28.53 4.39
N LYS A 151 40.37 27.99 3.66
CA LYS A 151 41.76 27.88 4.13
C LYS A 151 42.43 29.23 4.31
N GLU A 152 42.11 30.19 3.46
CA GLU A 152 42.59 31.57 3.59
C GLU A 152 41.96 32.30 4.78
N LYS A 153 40.64 32.13 4.97
CA LYS A 153 39.88 32.80 6.04
C LYS A 153 40.11 32.20 7.43
N TYR A 154 40.24 30.88 7.50
CA TYR A 154 40.30 30.11 8.75
C TYR A 154 41.45 29.09 8.72
N PRO A 155 42.71 29.54 8.55
CA PRO A 155 43.85 28.64 8.42
C PRO A 155 44.04 27.70 9.63
N GLU A 156 43.62 28.12 10.82
CA GLU A 156 43.67 27.33 12.06
C GLU A 156 42.80 26.07 12.03
N LEU A 157 41.78 26.05 11.18
CA LEU A 157 40.90 24.89 10.99
C LEU A 157 41.51 23.87 10.03
N PHE A 158 42.58 24.22 9.32
CA PHE A 158 43.26 23.35 8.37
C PHE A 158 44.57 22.82 8.97
N ARG A 159 44.61 21.53 9.23
CA ARG A 159 45.78 20.82 9.76
C ARG A 159 46.55 20.19 8.62
N VAL A 160 47.85 20.47 8.54
CA VAL A 160 48.72 19.77 7.60
C VAL A 160 48.83 18.32 8.05
N PRO A 161 48.52 17.33 7.19
CA PRO A 161 48.73 15.94 7.53
C PRO A 161 50.21 15.72 7.82
N ALA A 162 50.54 15.33 9.05
CA ALA A 162 51.90 15.00 9.44
C ALA A 162 52.35 13.77 8.63
N LYS A 163 53.21 13.99 7.64
CA LYS A 163 53.89 12.90 6.94
C LYS A 163 54.89 12.32 7.93
N GLY A 164 54.53 11.19 8.54
CA GLY A 164 55.43 10.48 9.47
C GLY A 164 56.79 10.27 8.79
N GLY A 165 57.84 10.87 9.37
CA GLY A 165 59.20 10.60 8.93
C GLY A 165 59.51 9.11 9.09
N SER A 166 60.23 8.54 8.13
CA SER A 166 60.66 7.14 8.11
C SER A 166 61.55 6.79 9.32
N GLY A 167 60.94 6.60 10.48
CA GLY A 167 61.44 5.74 11.53
C GLY A 167 60.93 4.34 11.24
N ALA A 168 61.84 3.37 11.13
CA ALA A 168 61.52 1.96 10.99
C ALA A 168 60.73 1.46 12.22
N GLY A 169 59.44 1.75 12.27
CA GLY A 169 58.46 1.09 13.09
C GLY A 169 57.62 0.23 12.15
N ALA A 170 57.72 -1.09 12.31
CA ALA A 170 56.83 -2.01 11.64
C ALA A 170 55.37 -1.65 11.99
N GLY A 171 54.65 -1.03 11.06
CA GLY A 171 53.30 -0.56 11.29
C GLY A 171 52.59 -0.23 9.99
N ASN A 172 51.70 -1.13 9.58
CA ASN A 172 50.75 -1.03 8.48
C ASN A 172 51.31 -0.76 7.09
N VAL A 173 52.09 -1.73 6.59
CA VAL A 173 51.86 -2.14 5.19
C VAL A 173 50.43 -2.67 5.14
N ALA A 174 49.63 -2.18 4.19
CA ALA A 174 48.32 -2.75 3.86
C ALA A 174 48.49 -4.26 3.72
N THR A 175 48.15 -4.99 4.78
CA THR A 175 48.30 -6.44 4.79
C THR A 175 47.15 -6.90 3.94
N GLN A 176 47.45 -7.48 2.78
CA GLN A 176 46.40 -8.17 2.03
C GLN A 176 45.62 -9.04 3.00
N PRO A 177 44.27 -8.96 3.01
CA PRO A 177 43.48 -9.70 3.95
C PRO A 177 43.87 -11.18 3.82
N LYS A 178 44.42 -11.72 4.89
CA LYS A 178 44.80 -13.13 4.97
C LYS A 178 43.53 -13.94 4.64
N PRO A 179 43.58 -14.92 3.72
CA PRO A 179 42.39 -15.65 3.31
C PRO A 179 41.65 -16.18 4.52
N ALA A 180 40.34 -15.95 4.54
CA ALA A 180 39.49 -16.25 5.67
C ALA A 180 39.60 -17.72 6.06
N THR A 181 39.75 -18.00 7.36
CA THR A 181 39.88 -19.35 7.90
C THR A 181 38.56 -20.11 7.95
N LYS A 182 37.44 -19.42 7.66
CA LYS A 182 36.08 -19.96 7.66
C LYS A 182 35.36 -19.47 6.41
N PRO A 183 34.52 -20.32 5.79
CA PRO A 183 33.82 -19.95 4.57
C PRO A 183 32.84 -18.79 4.82
N VAL A 184 32.65 -17.93 3.82
CA VAL A 184 31.87 -16.68 3.87
C VAL A 184 30.42 -16.93 4.30
N LYS A 185 29.86 -18.09 3.94
CA LYS A 185 28.52 -18.52 4.38
C LYS A 185 28.36 -18.62 5.90
N ASP A 186 29.45 -18.83 6.63
CA ASP A 186 29.47 -18.99 8.09
C ASP A 186 29.92 -17.71 8.81
N TRP A 187 30.03 -16.59 8.10
CA TRP A 187 30.42 -15.32 8.69
C TRP A 187 29.28 -14.69 9.48
N THR A 188 29.61 -14.26 10.70
CA THR A 188 28.74 -13.40 11.50
C THR A 188 28.79 -11.96 11.01
N ASP A 189 27.86 -11.12 11.46
CA ASP A 189 27.87 -9.70 11.12
C ASP A 189 29.11 -8.99 11.68
N ALA A 190 29.69 -9.50 12.77
CA ALA A 190 30.97 -9.03 13.30
C ALA A 190 32.14 -9.32 12.34
N ASP A 191 32.13 -10.46 11.67
CA ASP A 191 33.16 -10.84 10.69
C ASP A 191 33.08 -9.97 9.43
N LYS A 192 31.86 -9.70 8.95
CA LYS A 192 31.61 -8.77 7.82
C LYS A 192 32.04 -7.34 8.16
N ALA A 193 31.70 -6.86 9.36
CA ALA A 193 32.10 -5.54 9.83
C ALA A 193 33.63 -5.43 9.98
N LYS A 194 34.29 -6.50 10.42
CA LYS A 194 35.75 -6.57 10.50
C LYS A 194 36.39 -6.50 9.10
N PHE A 195 35.87 -7.25 8.13
CA PHE A 195 36.36 -7.22 6.74
C PHE A 195 36.28 -5.83 6.12
N ILE A 196 35.16 -5.11 6.32
CA ILE A 196 34.98 -3.74 5.83
C ILE A 196 35.96 -2.79 6.54
N ARG A 197 36.13 -2.94 7.86
CA ARG A 197 37.05 -2.11 8.66
C ARG A 197 38.51 -2.32 8.27
N GLU A 198 38.88 -3.51 7.83
CA GLU A 198 40.22 -3.86 7.35
C GLU A 198 40.46 -3.46 5.89
N GLY A 199 39.48 -2.80 5.24
CA GLY A 199 39.62 -2.26 3.88
C GLY A 199 39.28 -3.25 2.78
N GLY A 200 38.52 -4.31 3.09
CA GLY A 200 38.07 -5.30 2.11
C GLY A 200 37.13 -4.69 1.07
N THR A 201 37.35 -5.01 -0.22
CA THR A 201 36.52 -4.51 -1.32
C THR A 201 35.39 -5.46 -1.69
N VAL A 202 34.42 -4.95 -2.45
CA VAL A 202 33.29 -5.75 -2.96
C VAL A 202 33.78 -6.86 -3.89
N GLU A 203 34.78 -6.60 -4.74
CA GLU A 203 35.35 -7.62 -5.63
C GLU A 203 36.03 -8.73 -4.85
N GLN A 204 36.74 -8.39 -3.77
CA GLN A 204 37.39 -9.36 -2.88
C GLN A 204 36.36 -10.23 -2.15
N PHE A 205 35.27 -9.63 -1.67
CA PHE A 205 34.18 -10.36 -1.04
C PHE A 205 33.52 -11.36 -2.02
N GLN A 206 33.29 -10.94 -3.26
CA GLN A 206 32.75 -11.81 -4.31
C GLN A 206 33.72 -12.92 -4.73
N ALA A 207 35.03 -12.66 -4.73
CA ALA A 207 36.04 -13.67 -5.02
C ALA A 207 36.06 -14.77 -3.95
N LEU A 208 35.93 -14.41 -2.66
CA LEU A 208 35.87 -15.36 -1.55
C LEU A 208 34.65 -16.29 -1.65
N ILE A 209 33.50 -15.77 -2.08
CA ILE A 209 32.30 -16.57 -2.34
C ILE A 209 32.51 -17.56 -3.50
N LYS A 210 33.22 -17.16 -4.55
CA LYS A 210 33.46 -18.00 -5.74
C LYS A 210 34.46 -19.13 -5.50
N THR A 211 35.38 -18.98 -4.56
CA THR A 211 36.33 -20.03 -4.17
C THR A 211 35.70 -21.14 -3.31
N GLU A 212 34.44 -20.98 -2.89
CA GLU A 212 33.71 -21.93 -2.05
C GLU A 212 32.67 -22.77 -2.82
N ALA A 213 32.53 -22.53 -4.13
CA ALA A 213 31.71 -23.32 -5.06
C ALA A 213 32.58 -24.36 -5.78
#